data_AF-K1S3F6-F1
#
_entry.id   AF-K1S3F6-F1
#
_cell.length_a   1.000
_cell.length_b   1.000
_cell.length_c   1.000
_cell.angle_alpha   90.00
_cell.angle_beta   90.00
_cell.angle_gamma   90.00
#
_symmetry.space_group_name_H-M   'P 1'
#
loop_
_entity.id
_entity.type
_entity.pdbx_description
1 polymer ?
#
loop_
_entity_poly.entity_id
_entity_poly.type
_entity_poly.pdbx_seq_one_letter_code
_entity_poly.pdbx_strand_id
1 'polypeptide(L)'
;MHRNSKGKPVNNERLEFLGDAVLDAVVGDIVYQHFPGKREGFLTNTRSKLVQRDTLNKLAQEMGINQLILSNGHSSSHNSYMGGNAFEALVGAIYLDRGYDACMYFMQKRILAQMINIDKVAYKEVNFKSKLIEWSQKNRVKLDFVMLDQQKDKNGSPIFTYQIVLEGVEGGVGKGYSKKESQQVASKTSLEKLRKEPQYIDAVFTAKANRTKMEEEPVENVPNTEVKDDFIISQDADAQNAPVEEKHINVFKEEVFTEKTAETAQETEVQVEVKDEKKESDEFDLSDITAQPKELSREEIIAAAEAAAFGNDE
;
A
#
# COMPACT_ATOMS: atom_id res chain seq x y z
N MET A 1 -6.77 22.86 26.32
CA MET A 1 -6.34 21.45 26.43
C MET A 1 -6.72 20.94 27.81
N HIS A 2 -7.70 20.04 27.89
CA HIS A 2 -8.14 19.47 29.17
C HIS A 2 -7.03 18.58 29.74
N ARG A 3 -6.73 18.72 31.04
CA ARG A 3 -5.71 17.93 31.73
C ARG A 3 -6.35 17.19 32.89
N ASN A 4 -5.92 15.96 33.14
CA ASN A 4 -6.40 15.21 34.31
C ASN A 4 -5.73 15.71 35.60
N SER A 5 -6.14 15.15 36.74
CA SER A 5 -5.57 15.46 38.07
C SER A 5 -4.05 15.23 38.19
N LYS A 6 -3.45 14.48 37.24
CA LYS A 6 -2.00 14.22 37.14
C LYS A 6 -1.31 15.10 36.09
N GLY A 7 -2.00 16.13 35.58
CA GLY A 7 -1.46 17.07 34.60
C GLY A 7 -1.29 16.52 33.18
N LYS A 8 -1.70 15.27 32.90
CA LYS A 8 -1.59 14.67 31.56
C LYS A 8 -2.70 15.21 30.64
N PRO A 9 -2.41 15.44 29.35
CA PRO A 9 -3.44 15.77 28.37
C PRO A 9 -4.50 14.68 28.34
N VAL A 10 -5.78 15.06 28.35
CA VAL A 10 -6.90 14.13 28.16
C VAL A 10 -7.30 14.21 26.70
N ASN A 11 -7.05 13.13 25.95
CA ASN A 11 -7.48 12.95 24.58
C ASN A 11 -7.87 11.48 24.35
N ASN A 12 -8.53 11.22 23.22
CA ASN A 12 -9.02 9.90 22.86
C ASN A 12 -8.08 9.16 21.89
N GLU A 13 -6.87 9.65 21.64
CA GLU A 13 -5.96 9.09 20.63
C GLU A 13 -5.60 7.62 20.90
N ARG A 14 -5.46 7.24 22.17
CA ARG A 14 -5.21 5.84 22.55
C ARG A 14 -6.41 4.93 22.28
N LEU A 15 -7.63 5.45 22.47
CA LEU A 15 -8.86 4.73 22.16
C LEU A 15 -9.06 4.64 20.65
N GLU A 16 -8.77 5.71 19.91
CA GLU A 16 -8.76 5.74 18.45
C GLU A 16 -7.82 4.66 17.90
N PHE A 17 -6.56 4.63 18.36
CA PHE A 17 -5.59 3.62 17.94
C PHE A 17 -6.07 2.18 18.17
N LEU A 18 -6.60 1.88 19.35
CA LEU A 18 -7.12 0.54 19.64
C LEU A 18 -8.38 0.24 18.82
N GLY A 19 -9.27 1.21 18.72
CA GLY A 19 -10.53 1.10 18.01
C GLY A 19 -10.37 0.89 16.52
N ASP A 20 -9.39 1.55 15.88
CA ASP A 20 -9.04 1.36 14.47
C ASP A 20 -8.65 -0.09 14.19
N ALA A 21 -7.71 -0.64 14.98
CA ALA A 21 -7.28 -2.04 14.83
C ALA A 21 -8.42 -3.05 15.03
N VAL A 22 -9.28 -2.83 16.04
CA VAL A 22 -10.44 -3.69 16.30
C VAL A 22 -11.49 -3.56 15.19
N LEU A 23 -11.74 -2.33 14.73
CA LEU A 23 -12.68 -2.05 13.65
C LEU A 23 -12.24 -2.73 12.36
N ASP A 24 -10.95 -2.67 12.02
CA ASP A 24 -10.39 -3.34 10.85
C ASP A 24 -10.56 -4.87 10.92
N ALA A 25 -10.34 -5.46 12.10
CA ALA A 25 -10.55 -6.89 12.32
C ALA A 25 -12.02 -7.28 12.16
N VAL A 26 -12.92 -6.58 12.85
CA VAL A 26 -14.37 -6.83 12.80
C VAL A 26 -14.91 -6.68 11.38
N VAL A 27 -14.57 -5.60 10.69
CA VAL A 27 -15.03 -5.36 9.32
C VAL A 27 -14.40 -6.37 8.36
N GLY A 28 -13.14 -6.73 8.56
CA GLY A 28 -12.46 -7.76 7.78
C GLY A 28 -13.19 -9.11 7.85
N ASP A 29 -13.55 -9.54 9.05
CA ASP A 29 -14.31 -10.77 9.29
C ASP A 29 -15.69 -10.72 8.62
N ILE A 30 -16.44 -9.63 8.81
CA ILE A 30 -17.76 -9.47 8.16
C ILE A 30 -17.64 -9.51 6.64
N VAL A 31 -16.67 -8.81 6.05
CA VAL A 31 -16.45 -8.78 4.59
C VAL A 31 -16.05 -10.16 4.07
N TYR A 32 -15.21 -10.91 4.80
CA TYR A 32 -14.80 -12.26 4.45
C TYR A 32 -16.01 -13.21 4.40
N GLN A 33 -16.85 -13.19 5.44
CA GLN A 33 -18.05 -14.03 5.51
C GLN A 33 -19.12 -13.63 4.49
N HIS A 34 -19.30 -12.34 4.23
CA HIS A 34 -20.36 -11.85 3.31
C HIS A 34 -20.06 -12.13 1.84
N PHE A 35 -18.79 -12.27 1.45
CA PHE A 35 -18.37 -12.45 0.05
C PHE A 35 -17.59 -13.76 -0.18
N PRO A 36 -18.22 -14.93 -0.02
CA PRO A 36 -17.55 -16.19 -0.29
C PRO A 36 -17.07 -16.24 -1.75
N GLY A 37 -15.82 -16.67 -1.95
CA GLY A 37 -15.21 -16.83 -3.27
C GLY A 37 -14.64 -15.55 -3.91
N LYS A 38 -14.70 -14.38 -3.27
CA LYS A 38 -13.99 -13.18 -3.75
C LYS A 38 -12.51 -13.24 -3.36
N ARG A 39 -11.66 -12.73 -4.24
CA ARG A 39 -10.20 -12.67 -4.02
C ARG A 39 -9.85 -11.63 -2.96
N GLU A 40 -8.72 -11.83 -2.29
CA GLU A 40 -8.16 -10.93 -1.28
C GLU A 40 -8.23 -9.45 -1.66
N GLY A 41 -7.79 -9.07 -2.87
CA GLY A 41 -7.81 -7.67 -3.31
C GLY A 41 -9.21 -7.02 -3.30
N PHE A 42 -10.27 -7.79 -3.60
CA PHE A 42 -11.64 -7.30 -3.49
C PHE A 42 -12.06 -7.13 -2.03
N LEU A 43 -11.71 -8.09 -1.17
CA LEU A 43 -12.02 -8.05 0.26
C LEU A 43 -11.32 -6.88 0.95
N THR A 44 -10.01 -6.73 0.73
CA THR A 44 -9.20 -5.61 1.23
C THR A 44 -9.76 -4.27 0.74
N ASN A 45 -10.10 -4.16 -0.55
CA ASN A 45 -10.70 -2.94 -1.09
C ASN A 45 -12.06 -2.61 -0.46
N THR A 46 -12.88 -3.62 -0.20
CA THR A 46 -14.20 -3.45 0.43
C THR A 46 -14.06 -3.05 1.89
N ARG A 47 -13.19 -3.72 2.66
CA ARG A 47 -12.86 -3.35 4.05
C ARG A 47 -12.40 -1.89 4.09
N SER A 48 -11.41 -1.51 3.30
CA SER A 48 -10.90 -0.13 3.28
C SER A 48 -11.99 0.90 2.97
N LYS A 49 -12.98 0.61 2.11
CA LYS A 49 -14.10 1.55 1.86
C LYS A 49 -15.07 1.65 3.03
N LEU A 50 -15.24 0.59 3.81
CA LEU A 50 -16.12 0.58 4.97
C LEU A 50 -15.49 1.35 6.14
N VAL A 51 -14.18 1.18 6.35
CA VAL A 51 -13.43 1.86 7.42
C VAL A 51 -12.80 3.19 7.01
N GLN A 52 -12.92 3.60 5.74
CA GLN A 52 -12.36 4.89 5.32
C GLN A 52 -13.02 6.04 6.07
N ARG A 53 -12.22 7.07 6.31
CA ARG A 53 -12.60 8.29 7.02
C ARG A 53 -13.92 8.90 6.56
N ASP A 54 -14.14 9.01 5.25
CA ASP A 54 -15.39 9.56 4.69
C ASP A 54 -16.62 8.76 5.09
N THR A 55 -16.50 7.43 5.21
CA THR A 55 -17.58 6.55 5.64
C THR A 55 -17.80 6.72 7.15
N LEU A 56 -16.74 6.68 7.95
CA LEU A 56 -16.82 6.80 9.40
C LEU A 56 -17.35 8.17 9.86
N ASN A 57 -16.97 9.25 9.18
CA ASN A 57 -17.52 10.59 9.45
C ASN A 57 -19.03 10.65 9.20
N LYS A 58 -19.53 10.00 8.14
CA LYS A 58 -20.97 9.94 7.85
C LYS A 58 -21.70 9.16 8.92
N LEU A 59 -21.16 8.00 9.32
CA LEU A 59 -21.70 7.23 10.43
C LEU A 59 -21.74 8.06 11.72
N ALA A 60 -20.65 8.74 12.06
CA ALA A 60 -20.57 9.60 13.23
C ALA A 60 -21.61 10.74 13.19
N GLN A 61 -21.85 11.32 12.02
CA GLN A 61 -22.89 12.32 11.83
C GLN A 61 -24.30 11.74 12.02
N GLU A 62 -24.61 10.63 11.35
CA GLU A 62 -25.92 9.98 11.40
C GLU A 62 -26.25 9.43 12.80
N MET A 63 -25.24 8.95 13.54
CA MET A 63 -25.36 8.52 14.93
C MET A 63 -25.41 9.67 15.94
N GLY A 64 -25.21 10.92 15.49
CA GLY A 64 -25.16 12.09 16.37
C GLY A 64 -23.88 12.19 17.22
N ILE A 65 -22.86 11.35 16.99
CA ILE A 65 -21.57 11.37 17.70
C ILE A 65 -20.92 12.75 17.60
N ASN A 66 -21.02 13.41 16.44
CA ASN A 66 -20.45 14.74 16.23
C ASN A 66 -20.93 15.79 17.25
N GLN A 67 -22.14 15.63 17.81
CA GLN A 67 -22.70 16.55 18.81
C GLN A 67 -22.11 16.32 20.20
N LEU A 68 -21.48 15.15 20.43
CA LEU A 68 -20.89 14.74 21.70
C LEU A 68 -19.40 15.06 21.78
N ILE A 69 -18.78 15.48 20.66
CA ILE A 69 -17.35 15.76 20.60
C ILE A 69 -17.04 17.08 21.31
N LEU A 70 -16.24 17.00 22.38
CA LEU A 70 -15.68 18.16 23.04
C LEU A 70 -14.32 18.49 22.41
N SER A 71 -14.24 19.63 21.71
CA SER A 71 -12.99 20.08 21.09
C SER A 71 -12.59 21.48 21.59
N ASN A 72 -11.29 21.71 21.70
CA ASN A 72 -10.72 23.00 22.10
C ASN A 72 -10.44 23.94 20.89
N GLY A 73 -10.84 23.56 19.67
CA GLY A 73 -10.49 24.27 18.43
C GLY A 73 -11.71 24.92 17.75
N HIS A 74 -11.64 26.23 17.52
CA HIS A 74 -12.74 27.05 16.98
C HIS A 74 -12.90 27.04 15.44
N SER A 75 -12.25 26.15 14.68
CA SER A 75 -12.37 26.15 13.21
C SER A 75 -13.27 25.03 12.68
N SER A 76 -14.21 25.42 11.84
CA SER A 76 -15.11 24.53 11.09
C SER A 76 -14.36 23.58 10.15
N SER A 77 -13.11 23.90 9.76
CA SER A 77 -12.27 23.07 8.89
C SER A 77 -11.66 21.85 9.59
N HIS A 78 -11.52 21.86 10.93
CA HIS A 78 -11.06 20.69 11.69
C HIS A 78 -12.18 19.66 11.93
N ASN A 79 -13.45 19.99 11.67
CA ASN A 79 -14.58 19.09 11.89
C ASN A 79 -14.67 17.93 10.88
N SER A 80 -14.03 18.05 9.71
CA SER A 80 -14.18 17.07 8.62
C SER A 80 -13.60 15.70 8.94
N TYR A 81 -12.83 15.57 10.02
CA TYR A 81 -12.06 14.38 10.31
C TYR A 81 -12.26 13.89 11.76
N MET A 82 -12.92 14.68 12.59
CA MET A 82 -13.13 14.38 14.01
C MET A 82 -14.21 13.33 14.25
N GLY A 83 -15.23 13.27 13.39
CA GLY A 83 -16.31 12.29 13.50
C GLY A 83 -15.78 10.86 13.37
N GLY A 84 -14.96 10.60 12.35
CA GLY A 84 -14.33 9.29 12.13
C GLY A 84 -13.48 8.85 13.32
N ASN A 85 -12.60 9.72 13.81
CA ASN A 85 -11.77 9.42 14.98
C ASN A 85 -12.60 9.18 16.24
N ALA A 86 -13.69 9.93 16.44
CA ALA A 86 -14.60 9.71 17.55
C ALA A 86 -15.35 8.38 17.42
N PHE A 87 -15.69 7.96 16.20
CA PHE A 87 -16.28 6.66 15.93
C PHE A 87 -15.29 5.52 16.24
N GLU A 88 -14.04 5.62 15.79
CA GLU A 88 -12.97 4.66 16.13
C GLU A 88 -12.78 4.59 17.65
N ALA A 89 -12.68 5.73 18.33
CA ALA A 89 -12.58 5.78 19.78
C ALA A 89 -13.80 5.15 20.50
N LEU A 90 -15.01 5.29 19.95
CA LEU A 90 -16.20 4.62 20.46
C LEU A 90 -16.08 3.10 20.31
N VAL A 91 -15.61 2.60 19.17
CA VAL A 91 -15.36 1.17 18.96
C VAL A 91 -14.32 0.65 19.97
N GLY A 92 -13.22 1.39 20.16
CA GLY A 92 -12.21 1.07 21.17
C GLY A 92 -12.77 1.03 22.59
N ALA A 93 -13.70 1.93 22.93
CA ALA A 93 -14.38 1.92 24.22
C ALA A 93 -15.33 0.71 24.38
N ILE A 94 -16.09 0.36 23.34
CA ILE A 94 -16.95 -0.84 23.35
C ILE A 94 -16.10 -2.10 23.54
N TYR A 95 -14.96 -2.18 22.85
CA TYR A 95 -14.05 -3.31 22.97
C TYR A 95 -13.51 -3.46 24.39
N LEU A 96 -13.10 -2.36 25.04
CA LEU A 96 -12.62 -2.40 26.42
C LEU A 96 -13.73 -2.72 27.43
N ASP A 97 -14.97 -2.31 27.17
CA ASP A 97 -16.11 -2.56 28.06
C ASP A 97 -16.66 -3.99 27.92
N ARG A 98 -16.77 -4.50 26.68
CA ARG A 98 -17.55 -5.72 26.36
C ARG A 98 -16.88 -6.70 25.40
N GLY A 99 -15.64 -6.45 25.00
CA GLY A 99 -14.87 -7.34 24.13
C GLY A 99 -15.28 -7.33 22.65
N TYR A 100 -14.61 -8.20 21.89
CA TYR A 100 -14.71 -8.27 20.42
C TYR A 100 -16.13 -8.61 19.93
N ASP A 101 -16.82 -9.55 20.57
CA ASP A 101 -18.15 -9.99 20.15
C ASP A 101 -19.19 -8.86 20.21
N ALA A 102 -19.05 -7.96 21.18
CA ALA A 102 -19.90 -6.77 21.28
C ALA A 102 -19.63 -5.79 20.14
N CYS A 103 -18.36 -5.61 19.74
CA CYS A 103 -17.99 -4.83 18.56
C CYS A 103 -18.56 -5.45 17.28
N MET A 104 -18.45 -6.78 17.13
CA MET A 104 -19.02 -7.52 16.01
C MET A 104 -20.54 -7.32 15.91
N TYR A 105 -21.25 -7.52 17.02
CA TYR A 105 -22.70 -7.34 17.09
C TYR A 105 -23.10 -5.88 16.77
N PHE A 106 -22.39 -4.90 17.33
CA PHE A 106 -22.61 -3.49 17.05
C PHE A 106 -22.46 -3.18 15.55
N MET A 107 -21.36 -3.63 14.93
CA MET A 107 -21.10 -3.40 13.51
C MET A 107 -22.13 -4.10 12.61
N GLN A 108 -22.48 -5.35 12.86
CA GLN A 108 -23.45 -6.08 12.04
C GLN A 108 -24.86 -5.51 12.17
N LYS A 109 -25.35 -5.33 13.42
CA LYS A 109 -26.77 -5.04 13.68
C LYS A 109 -27.12 -3.57 13.62
N ARG A 110 -26.19 -2.67 13.97
CA ARG A 110 -26.46 -1.23 13.94
C ARG A 110 -25.92 -0.61 12.67
N ILE A 111 -24.66 -0.86 12.33
CA ILE A 111 -24.01 -0.17 11.21
C ILE A 111 -24.43 -0.78 9.87
N LEU A 112 -24.16 -2.06 9.64
CA LEU A 112 -24.37 -2.69 8.32
C LEU A 112 -25.83 -3.04 8.05
N ALA A 113 -26.64 -3.35 9.06
CA ALA A 113 -28.06 -3.65 8.84
C ALA A 113 -28.91 -2.39 8.59
N GLN A 114 -28.53 -1.22 9.12
CA GLN A 114 -29.39 -0.04 9.12
C GLN A 114 -28.82 1.15 8.34
N MET A 115 -27.49 1.29 8.28
CA MET A 115 -26.85 2.52 7.81
C MET A 115 -26.05 2.29 6.51
N ILE A 116 -25.46 1.11 6.33
CA ILE A 116 -24.58 0.80 5.19
C ILE A 116 -25.01 -0.47 4.47
N ASN A 117 -25.36 -0.34 3.18
CA ASN A 117 -25.45 -1.50 2.29
C ASN A 117 -24.05 -1.91 1.81
N ILE A 118 -23.58 -3.07 2.27
CA ILE A 118 -22.22 -3.58 1.99
C ILE A 118 -21.98 -3.85 0.50
N ASP A 119 -22.93 -4.42 -0.23
CA ASP A 119 -22.80 -4.69 -1.67
C ASP A 119 -22.63 -3.39 -2.46
N LYS A 120 -23.44 -2.38 -2.13
CA LYS A 120 -23.35 -1.06 -2.76
C LYS A 120 -21.97 -0.44 -2.53
N VAL A 121 -21.39 -0.59 -1.35
CA VAL A 121 -20.04 -0.08 -1.04
C VAL A 121 -18.97 -0.88 -1.79
N ALA A 122 -19.07 -2.21 -1.80
CA ALA A 122 -18.10 -3.11 -2.42
C ALA A 122 -17.94 -2.79 -3.92
N TYR A 123 -19.06 -2.70 -4.65
CA TYR A 123 -19.06 -2.46 -6.10
C TYR A 123 -18.95 -0.99 -6.49
N LYS A 124 -18.99 -0.04 -5.55
CA LYS A 124 -18.77 1.37 -5.85
C LYS A 124 -17.33 1.58 -6.32
N GLU A 125 -17.15 1.92 -7.59
CA GLU A 125 -15.86 2.37 -8.11
C GLU A 125 -15.54 3.75 -7.52
N VAL A 126 -14.54 3.79 -6.63
CA VAL A 126 -13.99 5.04 -6.08
C VAL A 126 -12.54 5.25 -6.49
N ASN A 127 -11.84 4.21 -6.99
CA ASN A 127 -10.43 4.30 -7.37
C ASN A 127 -10.19 4.39 -8.89
N PHE A 128 -10.72 5.44 -9.52
CA PHE A 128 -10.60 5.68 -10.97
C PHE A 128 -9.17 5.91 -11.44
N LYS A 129 -8.30 6.51 -10.62
CA LYS A 129 -6.89 6.70 -10.97
C LYS A 129 -6.16 5.36 -11.12
N SER A 130 -6.27 4.47 -10.13
CA SER A 130 -5.65 3.14 -10.23
C SER A 130 -6.20 2.34 -11.41
N LYS A 131 -7.53 2.36 -11.64
CA LYS A 131 -8.14 1.69 -12.80
C LYS A 131 -7.63 2.22 -14.14
N LEU A 132 -7.42 3.53 -14.26
CA LEU A 132 -6.88 4.11 -15.47
C LEU A 132 -5.42 3.70 -15.69
N ILE A 133 -4.62 3.65 -14.63
CA ILE A 133 -3.23 3.16 -14.68
C ILE A 133 -3.21 1.68 -15.09
N GLU A 134 -4.02 0.83 -14.46
CA GLU A 134 -4.16 -0.59 -14.82
C GLU A 134 -4.58 -0.78 -16.28
N TRP A 135 -5.55 0.03 -16.74
CA TRP A 135 -5.98 0.00 -18.14
C TRP A 135 -4.85 0.43 -19.09
N SER A 136 -4.13 1.50 -18.77
CA SER A 136 -2.99 1.99 -19.55
C SER A 136 -1.88 0.93 -19.64
N GLN A 137 -1.52 0.30 -18.51
CA GLN A 137 -0.52 -0.78 -18.46
C GLN A 137 -0.95 -2.01 -19.25
N LYS A 138 -2.19 -2.47 -19.06
CA LYS A 138 -2.75 -3.63 -19.79
C LYS A 138 -2.73 -3.41 -21.31
N ASN A 139 -3.03 -2.19 -21.75
CA ASN A 139 -3.08 -1.85 -23.17
C ASN A 139 -1.73 -1.34 -23.72
N ARG A 140 -0.69 -1.23 -22.88
CA ARG A 140 0.63 -0.66 -23.24
C ARG A 140 0.52 0.75 -23.85
N VAL A 141 -0.34 1.58 -23.26
CA VAL A 141 -0.61 2.97 -23.65
C VAL A 141 0.10 3.88 -22.66
N LYS A 142 0.93 4.83 -23.10
CA LYS A 142 1.54 5.86 -22.23
C LYS A 142 0.46 6.76 -21.61
N LEU A 143 0.57 7.00 -20.31
CA LEU A 143 -0.40 7.77 -19.50
C LEU A 143 0.33 8.87 -18.75
N ASP A 144 -0.09 10.12 -18.97
CA ASP A 144 0.44 11.30 -18.30
C ASP A 144 -0.65 12.08 -17.56
N PHE A 145 -0.28 12.65 -16.41
CA PHE A 145 -1.14 13.54 -15.62
C PHE A 145 -0.59 14.96 -15.72
N VAL A 146 -1.17 15.78 -16.59
CA VAL A 146 -0.74 17.16 -16.83
C VAL A 146 -1.51 18.11 -15.92
N MET A 147 -0.81 18.97 -15.18
CA MET A 147 -1.45 20.04 -14.41
C MET A 147 -1.73 21.21 -15.35
N LEU A 148 -3.00 21.56 -15.55
CA LEU A 148 -3.39 22.68 -16.39
C LEU A 148 -3.36 24.00 -15.62
N ASP A 149 -3.79 23.96 -14.36
CA ASP A 149 -4.03 25.18 -13.60
C ASP A 149 -4.03 24.94 -12.08
N GLN A 150 -3.66 25.97 -11.35
CA GLN A 150 -3.71 26.03 -9.89
C GLN A 150 -4.23 27.40 -9.46
N GLN A 151 -5.46 27.42 -8.94
CA GLN A 151 -6.11 28.64 -8.46
C GLN A 151 -6.38 28.56 -6.96
N LYS A 152 -6.87 29.66 -6.37
CA LYS A 152 -7.46 29.68 -5.03
C LYS A 152 -8.93 30.04 -5.16
N ASP A 153 -9.78 29.34 -4.43
CA ASP A 153 -11.20 29.69 -4.30
C ASP A 153 -11.37 31.00 -3.52
N LYS A 154 -12.58 31.55 -3.50
CA LYS A 154 -12.99 32.74 -2.74
C LYS A 154 -12.67 32.63 -1.24
N ASN A 155 -12.61 31.40 -0.72
CA ASN A 155 -12.29 31.10 0.67
C ASN A 155 -10.78 30.84 0.91
N GLY A 156 -9.92 31.10 -0.08
CA GLY A 156 -8.47 30.93 0.01
C GLY A 156 -7.98 29.48 -0.10
N SER A 157 -8.87 28.52 -0.31
CA SER A 157 -8.53 27.10 -0.49
C SER A 157 -7.96 26.83 -1.90
N PRO A 158 -6.87 26.06 -2.04
CA PRO A 158 -6.29 25.79 -3.36
C PRO A 158 -7.19 24.86 -4.18
N ILE A 159 -7.34 25.16 -5.47
CA ILE A 159 -8.01 24.33 -6.47
C ILE A 159 -6.99 23.94 -7.53
N PHE A 160 -6.87 22.64 -7.78
CA PHE A 160 -5.99 22.08 -8.80
C PHE A 160 -6.82 21.56 -9.97
N THR A 161 -6.39 21.84 -11.19
CA THR A 161 -6.97 21.29 -12.42
C THR A 161 -5.95 20.39 -13.11
N TYR A 162 -6.30 19.12 -13.30
CA TYR A 162 -5.48 18.14 -14.00
C TYR A 162 -6.19 17.62 -15.24
N GLN A 163 -5.42 17.32 -16.27
CA GLN A 163 -5.84 16.65 -17.49
C GLN A 163 -5.06 15.34 -17.64
N ILE A 164 -5.77 14.31 -18.09
CA ILE A 164 -5.16 13.06 -18.52
C ILE A 164 -4.76 13.18 -19.98
N VAL A 165 -3.56 12.72 -20.31
CA VAL A 165 -3.11 12.56 -21.69
C VAL A 165 -2.74 11.09 -21.91
N LEU A 166 -3.33 10.46 -22.92
CA LEU A 166 -3.08 9.07 -23.30
C LEU A 166 -2.40 9.04 -24.67
N GLU A 167 -1.14 8.61 -24.74
CA GLU A 167 -0.35 8.59 -25.98
C GLU A 167 -0.36 9.95 -26.72
N GLY A 168 -0.27 11.05 -25.97
CA GLY A 168 -0.35 12.41 -26.52
C GLY A 168 -1.77 12.92 -26.82
N VAL A 169 -2.80 12.07 -26.68
CA VAL A 169 -4.20 12.46 -26.92
C VAL A 169 -4.86 12.93 -25.63
N GLU A 170 -5.41 14.15 -25.68
CA GLU A 170 -6.11 14.79 -24.57
C GLU A 170 -7.36 14.02 -24.12
N GLY A 171 -7.37 13.59 -22.86
CA GLY A 171 -8.45 12.84 -22.25
C GLY A 171 -9.40 13.68 -21.41
N GLY A 172 -9.72 13.18 -20.23
CA GLY A 172 -10.60 13.83 -19.26
C GLY A 172 -9.86 14.86 -18.41
N VAL A 173 -10.60 15.89 -18.00
CA VAL A 173 -10.14 16.94 -17.09
C VAL A 173 -10.84 16.76 -15.74
N GLY A 174 -10.14 17.06 -14.65
CA GLY A 174 -10.65 17.00 -13.29
C GLY A 174 -10.17 18.16 -12.43
N LYS A 175 -11.08 18.69 -11.62
CA LYS A 175 -10.82 19.74 -10.63
C LYS A 175 -11.00 19.17 -9.23
N GLY A 176 -10.19 19.62 -8.29
CA GLY A 176 -10.27 19.20 -6.89
C GLY A 176 -9.45 20.10 -5.97
N TYR A 177 -9.70 20.00 -4.66
CA TYR A 177 -9.00 20.79 -3.64
C TYR A 177 -7.61 20.23 -3.30
N SER A 178 -7.28 19.05 -3.83
CA SER A 178 -5.94 18.46 -3.77
C SER A 178 -5.50 17.92 -5.13
N LYS A 179 -4.19 17.73 -5.30
CA LYS A 179 -3.62 17.05 -6.48
C LYS A 179 -4.17 15.63 -6.63
N LYS A 180 -4.34 14.90 -5.52
CA LYS A 180 -4.88 13.54 -5.54
C LYS A 180 -6.32 13.51 -6.03
N GLU A 181 -7.17 14.39 -5.49
CA GLU A 181 -8.59 14.47 -5.84
C GLU A 181 -8.80 14.91 -7.30
N SER A 182 -8.10 15.96 -7.75
CA SER A 182 -8.19 16.43 -9.14
C SER A 182 -7.78 15.36 -10.15
N GLN A 183 -6.69 14.63 -9.88
CA GLN A 183 -6.27 13.48 -10.69
C GLN A 183 -7.31 12.34 -10.69
N GLN A 184 -7.98 12.10 -9.56
CA GLN A 184 -9.02 11.10 -9.43
C GLN A 184 -10.21 11.41 -10.35
N VAL A 185 -10.67 12.65 -10.33
CA VAL A 185 -11.78 13.13 -11.16
C VAL A 185 -11.38 13.11 -12.63
N ALA A 186 -10.17 13.55 -12.97
CA ALA A 186 -9.67 13.51 -14.35
C ALA A 186 -9.62 12.07 -14.88
N SER A 187 -9.19 11.13 -14.04
CA SER A 187 -9.15 9.70 -14.39
C SER A 187 -10.54 9.12 -14.60
N LYS A 188 -11.52 9.52 -13.76
CA LYS A 188 -12.92 9.11 -13.92
C LYS A 188 -13.48 9.57 -15.27
N THR A 189 -13.34 10.86 -15.58
CA THR A 189 -13.82 11.43 -16.85
C THR A 189 -13.14 10.75 -18.05
N SER A 190 -11.85 10.43 -17.94
CA SER A 190 -11.10 9.75 -19.00
C SER A 190 -11.57 8.31 -19.21
N LEU A 191 -11.79 7.56 -18.13
CA LEU A 191 -12.36 6.22 -18.21
C LEU A 191 -13.78 6.22 -18.79
N GLU A 192 -14.58 7.24 -18.48
CA GLU A 192 -15.91 7.42 -19.07
C GLU A 192 -15.83 7.70 -20.57
N LYS A 193 -14.92 8.58 -21.01
CA LYS A 193 -14.64 8.82 -22.44
C LYS A 193 -14.22 7.53 -23.14
N LEU A 194 -13.27 6.79 -22.57
CA LEU A 194 -12.84 5.47 -23.07
C LEU A 194 -13.97 4.42 -23.10
N ARG A 195 -15.09 4.61 -22.40
CA ARG A 195 -16.24 3.70 -22.43
C ARG A 195 -17.32 4.16 -23.43
N LYS A 196 -17.50 5.46 -23.61
CA LYS A 196 -18.63 6.05 -24.36
C LYS A 196 -18.27 6.55 -25.76
N GLU A 197 -17.01 6.88 -26.01
CA GLU A 197 -16.56 7.52 -27.25
C GLU A 197 -15.60 6.60 -28.00
N PRO A 198 -16.07 5.80 -28.98
CA PRO A 198 -15.22 4.91 -29.77
C PRO A 198 -14.11 5.67 -30.51
N GLN A 199 -14.43 6.87 -31.02
CA GLN A 199 -13.48 7.74 -31.72
C GLN A 199 -12.26 8.11 -30.86
N TYR A 200 -12.47 8.28 -29.55
CA TYR A 200 -11.39 8.60 -28.62
C TYR A 200 -10.45 7.40 -28.44
N ILE A 201 -11.02 6.21 -28.30
CA ILE A 201 -10.26 4.96 -28.19
C ILE A 201 -9.42 4.72 -29.45
N ASP A 202 -10.03 4.90 -30.63
CA ASP A 202 -9.37 4.72 -31.92
C ASP A 202 -8.22 5.71 -32.09
N ALA A 203 -8.41 6.97 -31.68
CA ALA A 203 -7.34 7.98 -31.70
C ALA A 203 -6.16 7.59 -30.81
N VAL A 204 -6.43 7.11 -29.58
CA VAL A 204 -5.39 6.66 -28.64
C VAL A 204 -4.61 5.46 -29.20
N PHE A 205 -5.30 4.46 -29.76
CA PHE A 205 -4.62 3.31 -30.35
C PHE A 205 -3.88 3.64 -31.65
N THR A 206 -4.39 4.58 -32.44
CA THR A 206 -3.68 5.08 -33.63
C THR A 206 -2.41 5.82 -33.23
N ALA A 207 -2.46 6.69 -32.22
CA ALA A 207 -1.30 7.37 -31.68
C ALA A 207 -0.26 6.38 -31.13
N LYS A 208 -0.71 5.34 -30.43
CA LYS A 208 0.14 4.23 -29.99
C LYS A 208 0.81 3.52 -31.17
N ALA A 209 0.06 3.17 -32.22
CA ALA A 209 0.59 2.49 -33.39
C ALA A 209 1.66 3.34 -34.11
N ASN A 210 1.45 4.65 -34.19
CA ASN A 210 2.44 5.57 -34.75
C ASN A 210 3.73 5.58 -33.91
N ARG A 211 3.61 5.59 -32.58
CA ARG A 211 4.78 5.50 -31.69
C ARG A 211 5.54 4.18 -31.86
N THR A 212 4.84 3.04 -31.91
CA THR A 212 5.51 1.74 -32.09
C THR A 212 6.17 1.61 -33.46
N LYS A 213 5.56 2.16 -34.51
CA LYS A 213 6.19 2.21 -35.85
C LYS A 213 7.45 3.08 -35.86
N MET A 214 7.44 4.23 -35.19
CA MET A 214 8.62 5.09 -35.05
C MET A 214 9.74 4.43 -34.22
N GLU A 215 9.39 3.54 -33.28
CA GLU A 215 10.36 2.72 -32.52
C GLU A 215 10.89 1.52 -33.33
N GLU A 216 10.26 1.14 -34.45
CA GLU A 216 10.58 -0.03 -35.29
C GLU A 216 11.32 0.29 -36.62
N GLU A 217 11.47 1.55 -37.03
CA GLU A 217 12.23 1.90 -38.26
C GLU A 217 13.76 1.68 -38.09
N PRO A 218 14.46 1.24 -39.16
CA PRO A 218 15.39 0.10 -39.10
C PRO A 218 16.76 0.46 -38.54
N VAL A 219 17.35 -0.47 -37.77
CA VAL A 219 18.80 -0.55 -37.57
C VAL A 219 19.48 -0.58 -38.94
N GLU A 220 20.38 0.38 -39.16
CA GLU A 220 21.27 0.41 -40.33
C GLU A 220 21.86 -0.98 -40.57
N ASN A 221 21.66 -1.54 -41.76
CA ASN A 221 22.33 -2.78 -42.16
C ASN A 221 23.85 -2.52 -42.13
N VAL A 222 24.53 -3.10 -41.16
CA VAL A 222 25.99 -3.12 -41.12
C VAL A 222 26.49 -3.80 -42.40
N PRO A 223 27.37 -3.16 -43.21
CA PRO A 223 27.84 -3.76 -44.44
C PRO A 223 28.59 -5.08 -44.16
N ASN A 224 28.31 -6.08 -44.99
CA ASN A 224 28.81 -7.45 -44.87
C ASN A 224 30.35 -7.47 -44.99
N THR A 225 31.07 -7.84 -43.93
CA THR A 225 32.53 -8.03 -43.94
C THR A 225 32.89 -9.43 -44.44
N GLU A 226 32.70 -9.69 -45.74
CA GLU A 226 33.33 -10.82 -46.40
C GLU A 226 34.63 -10.35 -47.06
N VAL A 227 35.74 -10.53 -46.36
CA VAL A 227 37.08 -10.37 -46.94
C VAL A 227 37.39 -11.66 -47.71
N LYS A 228 37.78 -11.54 -48.99
CA LYS A 228 38.26 -12.66 -49.80
C LYS A 228 39.63 -13.11 -49.27
N ASP A 229 39.71 -14.37 -48.85
CA ASP A 229 40.97 -15.04 -48.52
C ASP A 229 41.73 -15.40 -49.81
N ASP A 230 42.65 -14.53 -50.24
CA ASP A 230 43.69 -14.92 -51.19
C ASP A 230 44.87 -15.54 -50.42
N PHE A 231 44.88 -16.86 -50.48
CA PHE A 231 45.87 -17.77 -49.92
C PHE A 231 47.19 -17.71 -50.73
N ILE A 232 48.29 -17.24 -50.13
CA ILE A 232 49.64 -17.54 -50.64
C ILE A 232 50.49 -18.05 -49.46
N ILE A 233 50.81 -19.34 -49.51
CA ILE A 233 51.81 -20.00 -48.66
C ILE A 233 53.08 -20.22 -49.48
N SER A 234 54.24 -20.01 -48.85
CA SER A 234 55.56 -20.68 -48.98
C SER A 234 56.71 -19.67 -48.96
N GLN A 235 57.87 -19.86 -48.33
CA GLN A 235 58.44 -20.88 -47.43
C GLN A 235 59.73 -20.27 -46.82
N ASP A 236 59.98 -20.58 -45.54
CA ASP A 236 61.27 -20.72 -44.81
C ASP A 236 62.50 -19.85 -45.16
N ALA A 237 62.94 -19.02 -44.18
CA ALA A 237 64.15 -19.27 -43.35
C ALA A 237 64.79 -17.96 -42.82
N ASP A 238 65.19 -18.02 -41.55
CA ASP A 238 66.20 -17.20 -40.85
C ASP A 238 65.88 -15.76 -40.36
N ALA A 239 65.51 -15.72 -39.07
CA ALA A 239 66.13 -14.95 -37.99
C ALA A 239 66.22 -13.40 -38.08
N GLN A 240 65.44 -12.69 -37.25
CA GLN A 240 65.90 -12.02 -36.01
C GLN A 240 64.83 -11.02 -35.45
N ASN A 241 64.76 -11.00 -34.11
CA ASN A 241 64.06 -10.09 -33.18
C ASN A 241 62.63 -10.42 -32.68
N ALA A 242 62.55 -10.57 -31.35
CA ALA A 242 61.43 -10.88 -30.46
C ALA A 242 60.71 -9.60 -29.94
N PRO A 243 59.79 -9.62 -28.93
CA PRO A 243 59.01 -10.72 -28.34
C PRO A 243 57.49 -10.42 -28.13
N VAL A 244 56.72 -11.51 -28.01
CA VAL A 244 55.64 -11.83 -27.02
C VAL A 244 54.34 -11.01 -26.96
N GLU A 245 53.24 -11.74 -27.19
CA GLU A 245 51.83 -11.42 -26.97
C GLU A 245 51.44 -11.33 -25.48
N GLU A 246 50.54 -10.40 -25.13
CA GLU A 246 49.65 -10.53 -23.98
C GLU A 246 48.21 -10.16 -24.34
N LYS A 247 47.27 -11.06 -24.03
CA LYS A 247 45.82 -10.91 -24.21
C LYS A 247 45.25 -10.03 -23.09
N HIS A 248 44.54 -8.97 -23.46
CA HIS A 248 43.72 -8.19 -22.52
C HIS A 248 42.40 -8.92 -22.17
N ILE A 249 42.13 -9.02 -20.87
CA ILE A 249 40.94 -9.59 -20.23
C ILE A 249 39.95 -8.48 -19.88
N ASN A 250 38.65 -8.73 -20.08
CA ASN A 250 37.54 -7.83 -19.78
C ASN A 250 37.35 -7.56 -18.27
N VAL A 251 37.00 -6.32 -17.98
CA VAL A 251 36.77 -5.75 -16.65
C VAL A 251 35.29 -5.85 -16.27
N PHE A 252 34.95 -6.61 -15.23
CA PHE A 252 33.85 -6.30 -14.31
C PHE A 252 33.99 -7.18 -13.06
N LYS A 253 34.02 -6.56 -11.87
CA LYS A 253 34.16 -7.23 -10.57
C LYS A 253 33.10 -6.69 -9.62
N GLU A 254 32.25 -7.57 -9.09
CA GLU A 254 31.35 -7.29 -7.97
C GLU A 254 32.11 -7.38 -6.65
N GLU A 255 31.90 -6.41 -5.75
CA GLU A 255 32.44 -6.43 -4.38
C GLU A 255 31.36 -6.91 -3.40
N VAL A 256 31.68 -8.02 -2.71
CA VAL A 256 30.93 -8.55 -1.57
C VAL A 256 31.68 -8.15 -0.30
N PHE A 257 31.00 -7.46 0.61
CA PHE A 257 31.58 -6.99 1.88
C PHE A 257 31.50 -8.09 2.95
N THR A 258 32.63 -8.39 3.61
CA THR A 258 32.67 -9.17 4.86
C THR A 258 33.56 -8.47 5.89
N GLU A 259 33.10 -8.46 7.15
CA GLU A 259 33.67 -7.74 8.28
C GLU A 259 35.02 -8.33 8.74
N LYS A 260 35.97 -7.45 9.06
CA LYS A 260 37.26 -7.80 9.67
C LYS A 260 37.29 -7.38 11.14
N THR A 261 37.60 -8.35 11.98
CA THR A 261 38.20 -8.22 13.31
C THR A 261 39.65 -7.75 13.19
N ALA A 262 40.12 -6.87 14.08
CA ALA A 262 41.44 -6.91 14.72
C ALA A 262 41.63 -5.75 15.73
N GLU A 263 42.13 -6.13 16.90
CA GLU A 263 42.47 -5.36 18.09
C GLU A 263 43.78 -4.55 17.94
N THR A 264 44.01 -3.49 18.76
CA THR A 264 45.29 -3.28 19.49
C THR A 264 45.22 -2.26 20.66
N ALA A 265 45.83 -2.65 21.81
CA ALA A 265 46.47 -1.91 22.94
C ALA A 265 45.65 -0.95 23.86
N GLN A 266 45.44 -1.21 25.16
CA GLN A 266 46.32 -1.09 26.39
C GLN A 266 46.76 0.36 26.71
N GLU A 267 46.47 0.99 27.86
CA GLU A 267 46.96 0.73 29.23
C GLU A 267 46.13 1.44 30.37
N THR A 268 45.97 0.74 31.51
CA THR A 268 46.01 1.09 32.97
C THR A 268 45.38 2.42 33.52
N GLU A 269 44.62 2.53 34.64
CA GLU A 269 44.88 2.16 36.06
C GLU A 269 43.62 2.27 37.01
N VAL A 270 43.51 1.31 37.95
CA VAL A 270 43.21 1.43 39.42
C VAL A 270 41.76 1.55 40.00
N GLN A 271 41.36 0.43 40.64
CA GLN A 271 40.69 0.14 41.95
C GLN A 271 39.42 0.88 42.42
N VAL A 272 38.39 0.10 42.84
CA VAL A 272 37.81 0.09 44.22
C VAL A 272 37.23 -1.30 44.56
N GLU A 273 37.47 -1.73 45.80
CA GLU A 273 37.09 -2.98 46.47
C GLU A 273 35.59 -3.18 46.75
N VAL A 274 35.26 -4.46 46.94
CA VAL A 274 33.97 -5.12 47.21
C VAL A 274 33.49 -4.91 48.65
N LYS A 275 32.16 -4.83 48.84
CA LYS A 275 31.48 -5.45 50.01
C LYS A 275 30.12 -6.03 49.63
N ASP A 276 29.98 -7.32 49.93
CA ASP A 276 28.79 -8.17 49.84
C ASP A 276 27.60 -7.64 50.65
N GLU A 277 26.38 -7.81 50.11
CA GLU A 277 25.21 -8.21 50.91
C GLU A 277 24.10 -8.86 50.05
N LYS A 278 23.96 -10.18 50.25
CA LYS A 278 22.80 -11.08 50.12
C LYS A 278 21.90 -11.09 48.85
N LYS A 279 21.96 -12.27 48.20
CA LYS A 279 20.95 -12.89 47.33
C LYS A 279 19.57 -12.96 47.97
N GLU A 280 18.55 -12.59 47.21
CA GLU A 280 17.27 -13.29 47.16
C GLU A 280 16.84 -13.35 45.69
N SER A 281 16.67 -14.57 45.19
CA SER A 281 16.36 -14.90 43.80
C SER A 281 14.85 -15.03 43.66
N ASP A 282 14.21 -14.06 43.02
CA ASP A 282 12.88 -14.29 42.43
C ASP A 282 13.05 -14.58 40.95
N GLU A 283 13.37 -15.86 40.73
CA GLU A 283 13.18 -16.58 39.49
C GLU A 283 11.70 -16.49 39.10
N PHE A 284 11.40 -16.02 37.90
CA PHE A 284 10.02 -15.86 37.41
C PHE A 284 9.31 -17.22 37.42
N ASP A 285 8.37 -17.41 38.35
CA ASP A 285 7.52 -18.59 38.41
C ASP A 285 6.48 -18.55 37.28
N LEU A 286 6.55 -19.53 36.38
CA LEU A 286 5.68 -19.70 35.20
C LEU A 286 4.73 -20.89 35.36
N SER A 287 4.50 -21.37 36.59
CA SER A 287 3.60 -22.50 36.86
C SER A 287 2.14 -22.28 36.44
N ASP A 288 1.73 -21.03 36.21
CA ASP A 288 0.33 -20.66 35.96
C ASP A 288 -0.05 -20.63 34.46
N ILE A 289 0.91 -20.83 33.54
CA ILE A 289 0.63 -20.95 32.11
C ILE A 289 0.68 -22.42 31.72
N THR A 290 -0.36 -23.17 32.08
CA THR A 290 -0.61 -24.51 31.52
C THR A 290 -1.81 -24.46 30.59
N ALA A 291 -1.61 -23.93 29.39
CA ALA A 291 -2.40 -24.40 28.26
C ALA A 291 -1.83 -25.77 27.89
N GLN A 292 -2.55 -26.87 28.12
CA GLN A 292 -2.20 -28.14 27.49
C GLN A 292 -2.55 -28.02 26.01
N PRO A 293 -1.58 -27.84 25.09
CA PRO A 293 -1.87 -27.96 23.68
C PRO A 293 -2.03 -29.45 23.45
N LYS A 294 -3.17 -29.88 22.92
CA LYS A 294 -3.24 -31.20 22.31
C LYS A 294 -2.20 -31.15 21.18
N GLU A 295 -1.08 -31.85 21.31
CA GLU A 295 -0.10 -32.00 20.23
C GLU A 295 -0.78 -32.81 19.12
N LEU A 296 -1.58 -32.13 18.31
CA LEU A 296 -2.13 -32.67 17.09
C LEU A 296 -0.97 -32.77 16.11
N SER A 297 -0.81 -33.96 15.54
CA SER A 297 0.19 -34.14 14.50
C SER A 297 -0.09 -33.18 13.35
N ARG A 298 0.96 -32.78 12.61
CA ARG A 298 0.83 -31.90 11.46
C ARG A 298 -0.21 -32.42 10.45
N GLU A 299 -0.34 -33.73 10.33
CA GLU A 299 -1.32 -34.39 9.45
C GLU A 299 -2.76 -34.22 9.96
N GLU A 300 -2.99 -34.27 11.27
CA GLU A 300 -4.33 -34.05 11.85
C GLU A 300 -4.77 -32.59 11.75
N ILE A 301 -3.84 -31.64 11.86
CA ILE A 301 -4.13 -30.21 11.67
C ILE A 301 -4.53 -29.94 10.22
N ILE A 302 -3.83 -30.57 9.25
CA ILE A 302 -4.13 -30.43 7.83
C ILE A 302 -5.48 -31.10 7.51
N ALA A 303 -5.73 -32.30 8.01
CA ALA A 303 -6.99 -33.02 7.78
C ALA A 303 -8.20 -32.28 8.38
N ALA A 304 -8.07 -31.67 9.56
CA ALA A 304 -9.14 -30.86 10.16
C ALA A 304 -9.41 -29.58 9.36
N ALA A 305 -8.38 -28.93 8.83
CA ALA A 305 -8.52 -27.76 7.98
C ALA A 305 -9.17 -28.10 6.62
N GLU A 306 -8.83 -29.24 6.02
CA GLU A 306 -9.44 -29.71 4.77
C GLU A 306 -10.90 -30.15 4.98
N ALA A 307 -11.20 -30.87 6.07
CA ALA A 307 -12.57 -31.23 6.40
C ALA A 307 -13.46 -30.00 6.65
N ALA A 308 -12.95 -28.97 7.32
CA ALA A 308 -13.70 -27.72 7.53
C ALA A 308 -13.87 -26.91 6.23
N ALA A 309 -12.93 -27.02 5.29
CA ALA A 309 -12.97 -26.29 4.03
C ALA A 309 -13.83 -26.96 2.94
N PHE A 310 -13.98 -28.29 2.99
CA PHE A 310 -14.60 -29.08 1.91
C PHE A 310 -15.70 -30.05 2.39
N GLY A 311 -15.96 -30.16 3.69
CA GLY A 311 -16.98 -31.03 4.26
C GLY A 311 -18.33 -30.33 4.42
N ASN A 312 -19.02 -30.05 3.32
CA ASN A 312 -20.46 -29.86 3.27
C ASN A 312 -20.93 -30.04 1.81
N ASP A 313 -21.14 -31.29 1.43
CA ASP A 313 -22.05 -31.68 0.35
C ASP A 313 -22.67 -33.02 0.78
N GLU A 314 -23.76 -32.94 1.54
CA GLU A 314 -24.90 -33.86 1.53
C GLU A 314 -26.16 -33.12 2.04
#